data_AF-A0A2X2JRM9-F1
#
_entry.id   AF-A0A2X2JRM9-F1
#
_cell.length_a   1.000
_cell.length_b   1.000
_cell.length_c   1.000
_cell.angle_alpha   90.00
_cell.angle_beta   90.00
_cell.angle_gamma   90.00
#
_symmetry.space_group_name_H-M   'P 1'
#
loop_
_entity.id
_entity.type
_entity.pdbx_description
1 polymer ?
#
loop_
_entity_poly.entity_id
_entity_poly.type
_entity_poly.pdbx_seq_one_letter_code
_entity_poly.pdbx_strand_id
1 'polypeptide(L)'
;MEEIFYNILWIDDEHETLMGTKGRAKRNNINLIPYKSLNSGLDELEKNFPFYDGVLLDAKFFENEDDIEGSEDTYNVHRAKERLLQLKKKFEVFVLTGQAEAYGDNTFNKAFPKVYKKGSDREINELFSDIKSAASMQEDTQIRQNYKRAFDVCTEKYIGEFAGQDVLNLLKISNENTIENHFNTIRKVIEDLFVAFNKYNLLPVEFIIPTVALNESSKFLVGKNSDGSIYVGKGYKHLEETHLPKQIAYYLRSILQVTQAGSHRSEIDLYVKTIKTPFLLKSVLYQLLDVLVWFKTYVDTNPKAKNWIKTEATEGNDEIVELIQGKVININSQKGFAFFKSTSIGENVFIPPHLVTKNSLSEGMSVYVEVERYTDTRNNELKNRVKRVEITI
;
A
#
# COMPACT_ATOMS: atom_id res chain seq x y z
N MET A 1 21.95 20.05 -2.58
CA MET A 1 20.48 19.94 -2.74
C MET A 1 20.23 18.66 -3.51
N GLU A 2 19.42 17.76 -2.98
CA GLU A 2 19.01 16.56 -3.72
C GLU A 2 18.17 16.95 -4.93
N GLU A 3 18.37 16.28 -6.07
CA GLU A 3 17.66 16.57 -7.32
C GLU A 3 16.18 16.13 -7.22
N ILE A 4 15.27 17.07 -7.48
CA ILE A 4 13.81 16.86 -7.41
C ILE A 4 13.31 16.45 -8.78
N PHE A 5 12.76 15.25 -8.92
CA PHE A 5 12.11 14.80 -10.14
C PHE A 5 10.62 15.13 -10.12
N TYR A 6 10.13 15.78 -11.18
CA TYR A 6 8.71 16.06 -11.40
C TYR A 6 8.12 15.06 -12.39
N ASN A 7 7.04 14.38 -11.99
CA ASN A 7 6.33 13.42 -12.83
C ASN A 7 5.28 14.15 -13.67
N ILE A 8 5.47 14.20 -14.98
CA ILE A 8 4.61 14.94 -15.89
C ILE A 8 3.93 13.93 -16.82
N LEU A 9 2.61 13.89 -16.77
CA LEU A 9 1.83 13.11 -17.74
C LEU A 9 2.00 13.75 -19.11
N TRP A 10 2.37 12.97 -20.11
CA TRP A 10 2.63 13.46 -21.46
C TRP A 10 1.78 12.70 -22.47
N ILE A 11 0.86 13.38 -23.15
CA ILE A 11 0.04 12.78 -24.21
C ILE A 11 0.56 13.26 -25.56
N ASP A 12 1.12 12.36 -26.34
CA ASP A 12 1.71 12.61 -27.65
C ASP A 12 1.81 11.27 -28.38
N ASP A 13 1.15 11.15 -29.53
CA ASP A 13 1.08 9.91 -30.29
C ASP A 13 2.44 9.50 -30.88
N GLU A 14 3.33 10.48 -31.10
CA GLU A 14 4.68 10.28 -31.62
C GLU A 14 5.74 10.21 -30.51
N HIS A 15 5.35 10.12 -29.23
CA HIS A 15 6.28 10.18 -28.09
C HIS A 15 7.42 9.16 -28.15
N GLU A 16 7.25 8.02 -28.82
CA GLU A 16 8.29 6.99 -29.01
C GLU A 16 9.46 7.50 -29.86
N THR A 17 9.17 8.37 -30.83
CA THR A 17 10.18 8.96 -31.72
C THR A 17 10.94 10.11 -31.05
N LEU A 18 10.36 10.70 -30.00
CA LEU A 18 10.84 11.91 -29.32
C LEU A 18 11.82 11.62 -28.17
N MET A 19 12.74 10.68 -28.38
CA MET A 19 13.74 10.28 -27.38
C MET A 19 14.68 11.42 -26.95
N GLY A 20 14.98 12.35 -27.87
CA GLY A 20 15.77 13.55 -27.56
C GLY A 20 15.09 14.46 -26.53
N THR A 21 13.78 14.68 -26.66
CA THR A 21 12.97 15.46 -25.71
C THR A 21 12.93 14.78 -24.35
N LYS A 22 12.69 13.47 -24.30
CA LYS A 22 12.74 12.68 -23.04
C LYS A 22 14.10 12.82 -22.35
N GLY A 23 15.19 12.70 -23.10
CA GLY A 23 16.54 12.85 -22.57
C GLY A 23 16.82 14.24 -22.00
N ARG A 24 16.34 15.29 -22.66
CA ARG A 24 16.48 16.68 -22.16
C ARG A 24 15.61 16.96 -20.94
N ALA A 25 14.38 16.44 -20.92
CA ALA A 25 13.47 16.55 -19.78
C ALA A 25 14.10 15.88 -18.54
N LYS A 26 14.66 14.67 -18.70
CA LYS A 26 15.33 13.94 -17.61
C LYS A 26 16.52 14.73 -17.04
N ARG A 27 17.33 15.38 -17.89
CA ARG A 27 18.42 16.29 -17.45
C ARG A 27 17.92 17.55 -16.74
N ASN A 28 16.65 17.88 -16.87
CA ASN A 28 15.97 18.95 -16.15
C ASN A 28 15.17 18.45 -14.96
N ASN A 29 15.39 17.20 -14.54
CA ASN A 29 14.65 16.53 -13.47
C ASN A 29 13.14 16.48 -13.74
N ILE A 30 12.76 16.29 -14.99
CA ILE A 30 11.38 16.05 -15.42
C ILE A 30 11.30 14.63 -15.96
N ASN A 31 10.44 13.84 -15.35
CA ASN A 31 10.08 12.51 -15.82
C ASN A 31 8.81 12.63 -16.67
N LEU A 32 8.95 12.54 -17.99
CA LEU A 32 7.81 12.50 -18.91
C LEU A 32 7.26 11.07 -18.94
N ILE A 33 6.01 10.90 -18.52
CA ILE A 33 5.29 9.61 -18.50
C ILE A 33 4.35 9.61 -19.69
N PRO A 34 4.69 8.91 -20.78
CA PRO A 34 4.02 9.08 -22.05
C PRO A 34 2.76 8.22 -22.19
N TYR A 35 1.80 8.75 -22.93
CA TYR A 35 0.60 8.08 -23.41
C TYR A 35 0.36 8.47 -24.85
N LYS A 36 -0.06 7.51 -25.67
CA LYS A 36 -0.27 7.72 -27.12
C LYS A 36 -1.60 8.44 -27.41
N SER A 37 -2.60 8.23 -26.56
CA SER A 37 -3.98 8.65 -26.81
C SER A 37 -4.63 9.42 -25.66
N LEU A 38 -5.68 10.17 -26.00
CA LEU A 38 -6.52 10.92 -25.06
C LEU A 38 -7.05 10.05 -23.93
N ASN A 39 -7.73 8.96 -24.29
CA ASN A 39 -8.46 8.14 -23.32
C ASN A 39 -7.48 7.40 -22.41
N SER A 40 -6.40 6.85 -22.95
CA SER A 40 -5.36 6.17 -22.16
C SER A 40 -4.71 7.12 -21.14
N GLY A 41 -4.26 8.30 -21.59
CA GLY A 41 -3.59 9.26 -20.71
C GLY A 41 -4.52 9.85 -19.64
N LEU A 42 -5.76 10.17 -19.97
CA LEU A 42 -6.67 10.78 -19.00
C LEU A 42 -7.35 9.77 -18.08
N ASP A 43 -7.59 8.54 -18.52
CA ASP A 43 -8.10 7.48 -17.65
C ASP A 43 -7.07 7.10 -16.60
N GLU A 44 -5.78 7.10 -16.96
CA GLU A 44 -4.67 7.00 -16.02
C GLU A 44 -4.69 8.18 -15.05
N LEU A 45 -4.70 9.40 -15.58
CA LEU A 45 -4.62 10.60 -14.75
C LEU A 45 -5.79 10.67 -13.76
N GLU A 46 -7.00 10.34 -14.17
CA GLU A 46 -8.18 10.33 -13.30
C GLU A 46 -8.05 9.34 -12.14
N LYS A 47 -7.41 8.20 -12.36
CA LYS A 47 -7.15 7.19 -11.32
C LYS A 47 -5.99 7.58 -10.41
N ASN A 48 -4.96 8.21 -10.96
CA ASN A 48 -3.64 8.36 -10.34
C ASN A 48 -3.16 9.84 -10.25
N PHE A 49 -4.05 10.83 -10.37
CA PHE A 49 -3.67 12.26 -10.40
C PHE A 49 -2.76 12.75 -9.27
N PRO A 50 -2.76 12.20 -8.03
CA PRO A 50 -1.83 12.70 -7.03
C PRO A 50 -0.37 12.34 -7.33
N PHE A 51 -0.11 11.31 -8.16
CA PHE A 51 1.23 10.92 -8.61
C PHE A 51 1.85 11.93 -9.57
N TYR A 52 1.03 12.62 -10.36
CA TYR A 52 1.47 13.57 -11.37
C TYR A 52 1.59 14.99 -10.79
N ASP A 53 2.61 15.73 -11.23
CA ASP A 53 2.90 17.11 -10.84
C ASP A 53 2.49 18.12 -11.93
N GLY A 54 2.21 17.66 -13.15
CA GLY A 54 1.82 18.49 -14.29
C GLY A 54 1.39 17.67 -15.50
N VAL A 55 0.90 18.35 -16.53
CA VAL A 55 0.39 17.73 -17.77
C VAL A 55 0.99 18.45 -18.99
N LEU A 56 1.51 17.66 -19.93
CA LEU A 56 2.01 18.09 -21.22
C LEU A 56 1.21 17.40 -22.33
N LEU A 57 0.72 18.15 -23.30
CA LEU A 57 -0.08 17.64 -24.40
C LEU A 57 0.58 17.99 -25.74
N ASP A 58 0.48 17.13 -26.75
CA ASP A 58 0.56 17.58 -28.13
C ASP A 58 -0.73 18.34 -28.52
N ALA A 59 -0.65 19.18 -29.54
CA ALA A 59 -1.81 19.89 -30.07
C ALA A 59 -2.73 19.00 -30.89
N LYS A 60 -2.21 17.91 -31.49
CA LYS A 60 -2.93 16.96 -32.33
C LYS A 60 -2.44 15.56 -31.95
N PHE A 61 -3.34 14.68 -31.52
CA PHE A 61 -3.02 13.31 -31.10
C PHE A 61 -4.26 12.42 -31.19
N PHE A 62 -4.11 11.11 -31.01
CA PHE A 62 -5.20 10.13 -31.12
C PHE A 62 -6.22 10.20 -29.97
N GLU A 63 -7.45 9.78 -30.23
CA GLU A 63 -8.46 9.63 -29.18
C GLU A 63 -8.24 8.31 -28.42
N ASN A 64 -7.97 7.22 -29.15
CA ASN A 64 -7.77 5.86 -28.62
C ASN A 64 -6.42 5.26 -29.03
N GLU A 65 -6.00 4.20 -28.34
CA GLU A 65 -4.72 3.53 -28.58
C GLU A 65 -4.66 2.81 -29.95
N ASP A 66 -5.79 2.28 -30.37
CA ASP A 66 -6.00 1.51 -31.61
C ASP A 66 -6.34 2.39 -32.83
N ASP A 67 -6.40 3.71 -32.64
CA ASP A 67 -6.54 4.66 -33.73
C ASP A 67 -5.38 4.54 -34.74
N ILE A 68 -5.71 4.77 -36.01
CA ILE A 68 -4.80 4.64 -37.14
C ILE A 68 -4.15 5.97 -37.49
N GLU A 69 -2.91 5.92 -38.00
CA GLU A 69 -2.21 7.10 -38.47
C GLU A 69 -3.05 7.92 -39.47
N GLY A 70 -3.14 9.23 -39.23
CA GLY A 70 -3.97 10.16 -39.98
C GLY A 70 -5.32 10.48 -39.32
N SER A 71 -5.73 9.75 -38.28
CA SER A 71 -6.96 10.02 -37.52
C SER A 71 -6.76 10.91 -36.29
N GLU A 72 -5.53 11.36 -36.02
CA GLU A 72 -5.25 12.29 -34.94
C GLU A 72 -5.98 13.64 -35.15
N ASP A 73 -6.48 14.23 -34.06
CA ASP A 73 -7.34 15.42 -34.12
C ASP A 73 -6.93 16.45 -33.06
N THR A 74 -6.97 17.72 -33.45
CA THR A 74 -6.81 18.87 -32.56
C THR A 74 -7.96 19.03 -31.57
N TYR A 75 -9.13 18.49 -31.87
CA TYR A 75 -10.25 18.51 -30.93
C TYR A 75 -9.91 17.77 -29.62
N ASN A 76 -9.00 16.79 -29.67
CA ASN A 76 -8.60 16.00 -28.51
C ASN A 76 -7.88 16.83 -27.45
N VAL A 77 -7.09 17.85 -27.81
CA VAL A 77 -6.45 18.72 -26.81
C VAL A 77 -7.48 19.56 -26.03
N HIS A 78 -8.55 20.00 -26.70
CA HIS A 78 -9.66 20.72 -26.06
C HIS A 78 -10.44 19.82 -25.11
N ARG A 79 -10.77 18.59 -25.55
CA ARG A 79 -11.42 17.59 -24.68
C ARG A 79 -10.55 17.22 -23.47
N ALA A 80 -9.23 17.13 -23.67
CA ALA A 80 -8.30 16.89 -22.57
C ALA A 80 -8.39 17.99 -21.52
N LYS A 81 -8.33 19.26 -21.96
CA LYS A 81 -8.50 20.41 -21.07
C LYS A 81 -9.82 20.36 -20.30
N GLU A 82 -10.93 20.03 -20.96
CA GLU A 82 -12.24 19.92 -20.31
C GLU A 82 -12.25 18.84 -19.22
N ARG A 83 -11.70 17.65 -19.48
CA ARG A 83 -11.58 16.58 -18.47
C ARG A 83 -10.66 17.00 -17.31
N LEU A 84 -9.54 17.64 -17.60
CA LEU A 84 -8.62 18.17 -16.58
C LEU A 84 -9.31 19.18 -15.65
N LEU A 85 -10.21 20.01 -16.18
CA LEU A 85 -10.96 20.97 -15.37
C LEU A 85 -11.94 20.30 -14.40
N GLN A 86 -12.37 19.06 -14.65
CA GLN A 86 -13.24 18.29 -13.74
C GLN A 86 -12.48 17.65 -12.57
N LEU A 87 -11.15 17.53 -12.68
CA LEU A 87 -10.35 16.93 -11.61
C LEU A 87 -10.34 17.78 -10.35
N LYS A 88 -10.27 17.10 -9.20
CA LYS A 88 -10.11 17.74 -7.89
C LYS A 88 -8.79 18.51 -7.79
N LYS A 89 -7.72 17.92 -8.31
CA LYS A 89 -6.41 18.57 -8.47
C LYS A 89 -6.39 19.38 -9.76
N LYS A 90 -5.94 20.62 -9.70
CA LYS A 90 -5.83 21.50 -10.86
C LYS A 90 -4.42 21.46 -11.41
N PHE A 91 -4.31 21.23 -12.71
CA PHE A 91 -3.04 21.20 -13.42
C PHE A 91 -2.94 22.40 -14.35
N GLU A 92 -1.77 23.01 -14.41
CA GLU A 92 -1.42 23.89 -15.52
C GLU A 92 -1.21 23.01 -16.76
N VAL A 93 -1.77 23.43 -17.90
CA VAL A 93 -1.73 22.66 -19.15
C VAL A 93 -0.70 23.27 -20.07
N PHE A 94 0.32 22.49 -20.41
CA PHE A 94 1.33 22.86 -21.38
C PHE A 94 1.08 22.14 -22.71
N VAL A 95 1.25 22.83 -23.82
CA VAL A 95 1.12 22.24 -25.17
C VAL A 95 2.46 22.32 -25.88
N LEU A 96 2.97 21.20 -26.39
CA LEU A 96 4.20 21.12 -27.17
C LEU A 96 3.89 20.59 -28.56
N THR A 97 4.05 21.40 -29.60
CA THR A 97 3.63 21.05 -30.97
C THR A 97 4.63 21.47 -32.05
N GLY A 98 4.74 20.70 -33.12
CA GLY A 98 5.57 21.04 -34.29
C GLY A 98 5.00 22.14 -35.17
N GLN A 99 3.69 22.41 -35.05
CA GLN A 99 2.97 23.37 -35.89
C GLN A 99 2.53 24.61 -35.09
N ALA A 100 3.33 25.05 -34.11
CA ALA A 100 2.98 26.16 -33.22
C ALA A 100 2.58 27.45 -33.96
N GLU A 101 3.12 27.70 -35.16
CA GLU A 101 2.74 28.83 -36.02
C GLU A 101 1.36 28.66 -36.67
N ALA A 102 0.96 27.43 -37.01
CA ALA A 102 -0.36 27.13 -37.58
C ALA A 102 -1.47 27.17 -36.54
N TYR A 103 -1.14 26.85 -35.28
CA TYR A 103 -2.06 26.89 -34.14
C TYR A 103 -2.01 28.21 -33.37
N GLY A 104 -1.34 29.23 -33.91
CA GLY A 104 -1.26 30.58 -33.35
C GLY A 104 -2.54 31.42 -33.52
N ASP A 105 -3.67 30.84 -33.94
CA ASP A 105 -4.94 31.56 -34.01
C ASP A 105 -5.35 32.07 -32.62
N ASN A 106 -5.95 33.26 -32.58
CA ASN A 106 -6.39 33.92 -31.36
C ASN A 106 -7.31 33.02 -30.51
N THR A 107 -8.08 32.13 -31.14
CA THR A 107 -8.98 31.21 -30.44
C THR A 107 -8.21 30.15 -29.66
N PHE A 108 -7.21 29.53 -30.29
CA PHE A 108 -6.40 28.48 -29.67
C PHE A 108 -5.51 29.06 -28.56
N ASN A 109 -4.83 30.19 -28.82
CA ASN A 109 -3.99 30.86 -27.81
C ASN A 109 -4.78 31.38 -26.60
N LYS A 110 -6.06 31.73 -26.78
CA LYS A 110 -6.96 32.04 -25.65
C LYS A 110 -7.31 30.81 -24.84
N ALA A 111 -7.44 29.65 -25.49
CA ALA A 111 -7.71 28.39 -24.81
C ALA A 111 -6.44 27.84 -24.13
N PHE A 112 -5.27 27.98 -24.74
CA PHE A 112 -4.01 27.45 -24.25
C PHE A 112 -2.96 28.57 -24.19
N PRO A 113 -2.73 29.17 -23.01
CA PRO A 113 -1.77 30.27 -22.88
C PRO A 113 -0.30 29.80 -22.90
N LYS A 114 -0.05 28.49 -22.79
CA LYS A 114 1.27 27.88 -22.62
C LYS A 114 1.57 26.89 -23.75
N VAL A 115 1.84 27.41 -24.95
CA VAL A 115 2.15 26.64 -26.16
C VAL A 115 3.63 26.82 -26.54
N TYR A 116 4.29 25.73 -26.91
CA TYR A 116 5.71 25.69 -27.22
C TYR A 116 5.97 24.90 -28.49
N LYS A 117 6.98 25.32 -29.26
CA LYS A 117 7.36 24.73 -30.54
C LYS A 117 8.33 23.56 -30.38
N LYS A 118 7.95 22.38 -30.91
CA LYS A 118 8.85 21.22 -31.07
C LYS A 118 10.04 21.62 -31.96
N GLY A 119 11.25 21.19 -31.59
CA GLY A 119 12.48 21.51 -32.33
C GLY A 119 13.11 22.88 -32.02
N SER A 120 12.46 23.73 -31.22
CA SER A 120 13.02 25.01 -30.75
C SER A 120 13.73 24.80 -29.40
N ASP A 121 15.06 24.88 -29.38
CA ASP A 121 15.83 24.68 -28.14
C ASP A 121 15.46 25.67 -27.05
N ARG A 122 15.22 26.93 -27.44
CA ARG A 122 14.80 28.01 -26.55
C ARG A 122 13.46 27.70 -25.91
N GLU A 123 12.45 27.36 -26.72
CA GLU A 123 11.10 27.10 -26.22
C GLU A 123 11.02 25.81 -25.41
N ILE A 124 11.79 24.77 -25.74
CA ILE A 124 11.86 23.56 -24.91
C ILE A 124 12.47 23.87 -23.54
N ASN A 125 13.48 24.74 -23.47
CA ASN A 125 14.06 25.14 -22.18
C ASN A 125 13.08 26.00 -21.36
N GLU A 126 12.35 26.92 -22.02
CA GLU A 126 11.27 27.71 -21.40
C GLU A 126 10.15 26.79 -20.88
N LEU A 127 9.69 25.82 -21.67
CA LEU A 127 8.71 24.81 -21.29
C LEU A 127 9.11 24.09 -20.00
N PHE A 128 10.35 23.60 -19.92
CA PHE A 128 10.81 22.89 -18.72
C PHE A 128 10.92 23.81 -17.50
N SER A 129 11.28 25.08 -17.68
CA SER A 129 11.28 26.05 -16.60
C SER A 129 9.86 26.30 -16.07
N ASP A 130 8.91 26.47 -16.97
CA ASP A 130 7.51 26.76 -16.62
C ASP A 130 6.82 25.54 -15.99
N ILE A 131 7.06 24.33 -16.51
CA ILE A 131 6.61 23.07 -15.90
C ILE A 131 7.09 22.98 -14.46
N LYS A 132 8.39 23.17 -14.21
CA LYS A 132 8.94 23.08 -12.85
C LYS A 132 8.33 24.13 -11.92
N SER A 133 8.15 25.34 -12.43
CA SER A 133 7.56 26.44 -11.66
C SER A 133 6.14 26.10 -11.25
N ALA A 134 5.29 25.68 -12.18
CA ALA A 134 3.91 25.29 -11.90
C ALA A 134 3.83 24.05 -10.99
N ALA A 135 4.64 23.03 -11.26
CA ALA A 135 4.69 21.81 -10.47
C ALA A 135 5.13 22.07 -9.01
N SER A 136 6.13 22.93 -8.79
CA SER A 136 6.60 23.28 -7.44
C SER A 136 5.56 23.99 -6.56
N MET A 137 4.52 24.56 -7.17
CA MET A 137 3.42 25.22 -6.45
C MET A 137 2.32 24.23 -6.03
N GLN A 138 2.33 22.99 -6.53
CA GLN A 138 1.35 21.97 -6.17
C GLN A 138 1.54 21.50 -4.74
N GLU A 139 0.46 21.44 -3.97
CA GLU A 139 0.46 21.00 -2.57
C GLU A 139 1.08 19.60 -2.41
N ASP A 140 0.66 18.64 -3.24
CA ASP A 140 1.16 17.27 -3.18
C ASP A 140 2.67 17.20 -3.42
N THR A 141 3.15 18.00 -4.36
CA THR A 141 4.57 18.09 -4.72
C THR A 141 5.37 18.70 -3.57
N GLN A 142 4.87 19.78 -2.95
CA GLN A 142 5.49 20.39 -1.77
C GLN A 142 5.54 19.41 -0.59
N ILE A 143 4.48 18.63 -0.35
CA ILE A 143 4.48 17.61 0.71
C ILE A 143 5.54 16.54 0.40
N ARG A 144 5.57 16.00 -0.82
CA ARG A 144 6.59 15.02 -1.23
C ARG A 144 8.00 15.56 -1.05
N GLN A 145 8.22 16.84 -1.36
CA GLN A 145 9.52 17.49 -1.17
C GLN A 145 9.88 17.63 0.32
N ASN A 146 8.95 18.14 1.14
CA ASN A 146 9.17 18.32 2.58
C ASN A 146 9.44 17.00 3.31
N TYR A 147 8.87 15.90 2.83
CA TYR A 147 9.03 14.56 3.39
C TYR A 147 9.80 13.61 2.46
N LYS A 148 10.69 14.15 1.61
CA LYS A 148 11.36 13.39 0.53
C LYS A 148 11.97 12.08 1.00
N ARG A 149 12.68 12.09 2.13
CA ARG A 149 13.34 10.88 2.66
C ARG A 149 12.36 9.74 2.96
N ALA A 150 11.12 10.06 3.37
CA ALA A 150 10.09 9.06 3.60
C ALA A 150 9.48 8.58 2.27
N PHE A 151 9.26 9.48 1.31
CA PHE A 151 8.74 9.13 -0.02
C PHE A 151 9.74 8.37 -0.89
N ASP A 152 11.05 8.52 -0.68
CA ASP A 152 12.08 7.75 -1.38
C ASP A 152 11.99 6.24 -1.10
N VAL A 153 11.25 5.85 -0.05
CA VAL A 153 10.94 4.46 0.29
C VAL A 153 9.70 3.98 -0.47
N CYS A 154 8.79 4.86 -0.87
CA CYS A 154 7.52 4.52 -1.52
C CYS A 154 7.68 4.28 -3.03
N THR A 155 8.53 3.33 -3.39
CA THR A 155 8.78 2.90 -4.77
C THR A 155 8.65 1.39 -4.88
N GLU A 156 8.43 0.87 -6.08
CA GLU A 156 8.41 -0.58 -6.35
C GLU A 156 9.73 -1.28 -5.99
N LYS A 157 10.83 -0.56 -5.79
CA LYS A 157 12.06 -1.13 -5.21
C LYS A 157 11.83 -1.53 -3.75
N TYR A 158 11.17 -0.73 -2.94
CA TYR A 158 11.00 -0.98 -1.50
C TYR A 158 9.57 -1.38 -1.16
N ILE A 159 8.73 -0.45 -0.68
CA ILE A 159 7.39 -0.76 -0.14
C ILE A 159 6.24 -0.54 -1.15
N GLY A 160 6.53 -0.07 -2.37
CA GLY A 160 5.54 0.16 -3.43
C GLY A 160 4.99 1.58 -3.49
N GLU A 161 4.44 1.94 -4.65
CA GLU A 161 3.94 3.30 -4.93
C GLU A 161 2.59 3.59 -4.24
N PHE A 162 1.75 2.57 -4.06
CA PHE A 162 0.49 2.70 -3.33
C PHE A 162 0.68 3.17 -1.88
N ALA A 163 1.75 2.70 -1.21
CA ALA A 163 2.10 3.17 0.12
C ALA A 163 2.45 4.68 0.12
N GLY A 164 3.04 5.18 -0.97
CA GLY A 164 3.29 6.61 -1.17
C GLY A 164 2.00 7.43 -1.24
N GLN A 165 1.00 6.92 -1.95
CA GLN A 165 -0.31 7.55 -2.02
C GLN A 165 -0.98 7.62 -0.63
N ASP A 166 -0.89 6.53 0.13
CA ASP A 166 -1.42 6.45 1.49
C ASP A 166 -0.71 7.43 2.44
N VAL A 167 0.62 7.50 2.39
CA VAL A 167 1.41 8.47 3.17
C VAL A 167 1.08 9.91 2.81
N LEU A 168 0.94 10.23 1.52
CA LEU A 168 0.54 11.56 1.05
C LEU A 168 -0.84 11.95 1.60
N ASN A 169 -1.82 11.05 1.47
CA ASN A 169 -3.16 11.28 1.98
C ASN A 169 -3.17 11.51 3.50
N LEU A 170 -2.35 10.76 4.24
CA LEU A 170 -2.19 10.93 5.69
C LEU A 170 -1.59 12.29 6.07
N LEU A 171 -0.60 12.78 5.31
CA LEU A 171 0.05 14.07 5.55
C LEU A 171 -0.87 15.27 5.24
N LYS A 172 -1.85 15.10 4.36
CA LYS A 172 -2.86 16.12 4.02
C LYS A 172 -3.97 16.28 5.05
N ILE A 173 -3.99 15.46 6.11
CA ILE A 173 -5.06 15.50 7.10
C ILE A 173 -4.92 16.77 7.96
N SER A 174 -5.83 17.72 7.71
CA SER A 174 -5.96 18.97 8.46
C SER A 174 -7.09 18.96 9.48
N ASN A 175 -8.10 18.08 9.34
CA ASN A 175 -9.39 18.19 10.03
C ASN A 175 -9.67 17.04 11.04
N GLU A 176 -10.47 17.35 12.06
CA GLU A 176 -10.70 16.54 13.26
C GLU A 176 -11.76 15.41 13.08
N ASN A 177 -12.57 15.44 12.02
CA ASN A 177 -13.82 14.68 11.96
C ASN A 177 -13.75 13.30 11.26
N THR A 178 -12.57 12.84 10.81
CA THR A 178 -12.43 11.54 10.08
C THR A 178 -11.24 10.69 10.54
N ILE A 179 -10.73 10.90 11.75
CA ILE A 179 -9.48 10.31 12.26
C ILE A 179 -9.49 8.76 12.27
N GLU A 180 -10.62 8.12 12.59
CA GLU A 180 -10.75 6.65 12.71
C GLU A 180 -10.29 5.90 11.45
N ASN A 181 -10.72 6.36 10.27
CA ASN A 181 -10.39 5.69 9.00
C ASN A 181 -8.89 5.78 8.65
N HIS A 182 -8.17 6.73 9.24
CA HIS A 182 -6.77 6.99 8.92
C HIS A 182 -5.79 6.07 9.67
N PHE A 183 -6.18 5.50 10.83
CA PHE A 183 -5.37 4.47 11.48
C PHE A 183 -5.28 3.19 10.66
N ASN A 184 -6.35 2.84 9.94
CA ASN A 184 -6.34 1.73 9.00
C ASN A 184 -5.39 1.97 7.83
N THR A 185 -5.27 3.21 7.35
CA THR A 185 -4.30 3.56 6.31
C THR A 185 -2.86 3.43 6.82
N ILE A 186 -2.55 3.88 8.03
CA ILE A 186 -1.23 3.65 8.66
C ILE A 186 -0.93 2.16 8.76
N ARG A 187 -1.92 1.34 9.15
CA ARG A 187 -1.78 -0.10 9.23
C ARG A 187 -1.41 -0.74 7.89
N LYS A 188 -2.07 -0.34 6.78
CA LYS A 188 -1.74 -0.82 5.43
C LYS A 188 -0.28 -0.55 5.07
N VAL A 189 0.21 0.66 5.33
CA VAL A 189 1.62 1.01 5.07
C VAL A 189 2.58 0.14 5.90
N ILE A 190 2.22 -0.23 7.14
CA ILE A 190 3.00 -1.18 7.96
C ILE A 190 2.93 -2.62 7.39
N GLU A 191 1.79 -3.03 6.84
CA GLU A 191 1.66 -4.32 6.15
C GLU A 191 2.58 -4.36 4.92
N ASP A 192 2.58 -3.32 4.09
CA ASP A 192 3.48 -3.17 2.94
C ASP A 192 4.96 -3.17 3.37
N LEU A 193 5.29 -2.52 4.50
CA LEU A 193 6.62 -2.56 5.08
C LEU A 193 7.05 -3.99 5.44
N PHE A 194 6.19 -4.79 6.08
CA PHE A 194 6.53 -6.18 6.41
C PHE A 194 6.61 -7.09 5.18
N VAL A 195 5.80 -6.84 4.15
CA VAL A 195 5.96 -7.49 2.84
C VAL A 195 7.32 -7.12 2.25
N ALA A 196 7.76 -5.87 2.36
CA ALA A 196 9.09 -5.46 1.91
C ALA A 196 10.21 -6.13 2.74
N PHE A 197 10.09 -6.27 4.06
CA PHE A 197 11.05 -7.06 4.83
C PHE A 197 11.17 -8.50 4.30
N ASN A 198 10.06 -9.14 3.92
CA ASN A 198 10.12 -10.46 3.29
C ASN A 198 10.79 -10.42 1.91
N LYS A 199 10.47 -9.43 1.07
CA LYS A 199 11.10 -9.23 -0.26
C LYS A 199 12.62 -9.15 -0.17
N TYR A 200 13.16 -8.53 0.88
CA TYR A 200 14.60 -8.44 1.13
C TYR A 200 15.16 -9.63 1.93
N ASN A 201 14.38 -10.70 2.12
CA ASN A 201 14.75 -11.87 2.92
C ASN A 201 15.17 -11.50 4.36
N LEU A 202 14.52 -10.50 4.96
CA LEU A 202 14.72 -10.07 6.35
C LEU A 202 13.60 -10.56 7.27
N LEU A 203 12.54 -11.14 6.70
CA LEU A 203 11.44 -11.76 7.41
C LEU A 203 11.02 -13.06 6.69
N PRO A 204 10.83 -14.20 7.39
CA PRO A 204 10.36 -15.44 6.77
C PRO A 204 8.97 -15.29 6.16
N VAL A 205 8.69 -16.07 5.11
CA VAL A 205 7.43 -15.96 4.34
C VAL A 205 6.20 -16.32 5.17
N GLU A 206 6.37 -17.17 6.17
CA GLU A 206 5.32 -17.60 7.10
C GLU A 206 4.74 -16.43 7.90
N PHE A 207 5.48 -15.33 8.05
CA PHE A 207 4.99 -14.12 8.70
C PHE A 207 4.12 -13.24 7.81
N ILE A 208 4.12 -13.46 6.49
CA ILE A 208 3.32 -12.69 5.53
C ILE A 208 2.18 -13.50 4.88
N ILE A 209 2.22 -14.85 4.98
CA ILE A 209 1.20 -15.76 4.42
C ILE A 209 0.43 -16.47 5.56
N PRO A 210 -0.91 -16.66 5.45
CA PRO A 210 -1.80 -16.18 4.38
C PRO A 210 -2.12 -14.69 4.46
N THR A 211 -1.84 -14.07 5.62
CA THR A 211 -1.93 -12.63 5.86
C THR A 211 -0.77 -12.20 6.75
N VAL A 212 -0.45 -10.91 6.74
CA VAL A 212 0.66 -10.37 7.52
C VAL A 212 0.37 -10.48 9.02
N ALA A 213 1.23 -11.21 9.73
CA ALA A 213 1.15 -11.42 11.17
C ALA A 213 1.78 -10.25 11.94
N LEU A 214 1.21 -9.05 11.83
CA LEU A 214 1.76 -7.78 12.32
C LEU A 214 2.52 -7.85 13.66
N ASN A 215 1.87 -8.38 14.70
CA ASN A 215 2.45 -8.46 16.05
C ASN A 215 3.61 -9.46 16.13
N GLU A 216 3.50 -10.60 15.46
CA GLU A 216 4.56 -11.60 15.43
C GLU A 216 5.74 -11.11 14.59
N SER A 217 5.48 -10.45 13.44
CA SER A 217 6.50 -9.84 12.58
C SER A 217 7.31 -8.79 13.35
N SER A 218 6.62 -7.90 14.08
CA SER A 218 7.29 -6.90 14.92
C SER A 218 8.14 -7.55 16.00
N LYS A 219 7.61 -8.53 16.75
CA LYS A 219 8.37 -9.25 17.80
C LYS A 219 9.57 -10.00 17.23
N PHE A 220 9.40 -10.64 16.08
CA PHE A 220 10.46 -11.38 15.41
C PHE A 220 11.62 -10.47 15.02
N LEU A 221 11.33 -9.33 14.40
CA LEU A 221 12.36 -8.37 14.00
C LEU A 221 13.10 -7.76 15.20
N VAL A 222 12.43 -7.61 16.35
CA VAL A 222 13.09 -7.22 17.63
C VAL A 222 13.96 -8.34 18.18
N GLY A 223 13.57 -9.60 17.96
CA GLY A 223 14.35 -10.79 18.28
C GLY A 223 14.39 -11.17 19.77
N LYS A 224 13.89 -10.32 20.67
CA LYS A 224 13.81 -10.58 22.11
C LYS A 224 12.42 -10.27 22.68
N ASN A 225 12.01 -11.06 23.66
CA ASN A 225 10.84 -10.83 24.50
C ASN A 225 11.13 -9.73 25.53
N SER A 226 10.07 -9.28 26.23
CA SER A 226 10.17 -8.26 27.29
C SER A 226 11.09 -8.66 28.45
N ASP A 227 11.25 -9.96 28.70
CA ASP A 227 12.14 -10.53 29.72
C ASP A 227 13.59 -10.72 29.23
N GLY A 228 13.89 -10.34 27.97
CA GLY A 228 15.20 -10.47 27.35
C GLY A 228 15.47 -11.85 26.73
N SER A 229 14.57 -12.82 26.88
CA SER A 229 14.68 -14.13 26.21
C SER A 229 14.53 -13.98 24.69
N ILE A 230 15.14 -14.89 23.91
CA ILE A 230 15.06 -14.82 22.45
C ILE A 230 13.65 -15.19 22.01
N TYR A 231 13.03 -14.34 21.18
CA TYR A 231 11.71 -14.62 20.63
C TYR A 231 11.78 -15.70 19.55
N VAL A 232 10.88 -16.68 19.64
CA VAL A 232 10.64 -17.69 18.61
C VAL A 232 9.22 -17.51 18.10
N GLY A 233 9.06 -17.27 16.80
CA GLY A 233 7.77 -17.09 16.15
C GLY A 233 7.70 -17.94 14.90
N LYS A 234 6.58 -18.64 14.68
CA LYS A 234 6.34 -19.48 13.49
C LYS A 234 7.46 -20.50 13.19
N GLY A 235 8.13 -21.01 14.22
CA GLY A 235 9.25 -21.96 14.08
C GLY A 235 10.58 -21.33 13.67
N TYR A 236 10.71 -20.01 13.80
CA TYR A 236 11.92 -19.28 13.47
C TYR A 236 12.45 -18.49 14.67
N LYS A 237 13.78 -18.48 14.80
CA LYS A 237 14.52 -17.71 15.80
C LYS A 237 15.44 -16.72 15.09
N HIS A 238 15.22 -15.43 15.33
CA HIS A 238 16.00 -14.33 14.72
C HIS A 238 17.34 -14.14 15.43
N LEU A 239 18.43 -14.00 14.67
CA LEU A 239 19.78 -13.82 15.21
C LEU A 239 20.13 -12.33 15.41
N GLU A 240 20.95 -12.03 16.42
CA GLU A 240 21.13 -10.68 16.98
C GLU A 240 21.67 -9.63 16.00
N GLU A 241 22.47 -10.04 15.02
CA GLU A 241 23.12 -9.16 14.04
C GLU A 241 22.14 -8.28 13.24
N THR A 242 20.89 -8.72 13.06
CA THR A 242 19.87 -8.01 12.26
C THR A 242 18.65 -7.62 13.08
N HIS A 243 18.75 -7.64 14.42
CA HIS A 243 17.69 -7.15 15.29
C HIS A 243 17.45 -5.66 15.08
N LEU A 244 16.20 -5.22 15.18
CA LEU A 244 15.86 -3.81 15.04
C LEU A 244 16.54 -2.98 16.14
N PRO A 245 17.00 -1.75 15.82
CA PRO A 245 17.39 -0.79 16.83
C PRO A 245 16.24 -0.53 17.82
N LYS A 246 16.58 -0.32 19.09
CA LYS A 246 15.60 -0.15 20.18
C LYS A 246 14.54 0.92 19.88
N GLN A 247 14.93 2.02 19.25
CA GLN A 247 13.99 3.11 18.93
C GLN A 247 13.00 2.73 17.83
N ILE A 248 13.46 2.03 16.79
CA ILE A 248 12.61 1.53 15.69
C ILE A 248 11.65 0.46 16.20
N ALA A 249 12.15 -0.43 17.05
CA ALA A 249 11.34 -1.41 17.76
C ALA A 249 10.23 -0.75 18.59
N TYR A 250 10.56 0.31 19.32
CA TYR A 250 9.61 1.08 20.11
C TYR A 250 8.54 1.73 19.23
N TYR A 251 8.94 2.38 18.13
CA TYR A 251 7.99 2.98 17.19
C TYR A 251 7.06 1.97 16.56
N LEU A 252 7.55 0.84 16.06
CA LEU A 252 6.70 -0.21 15.50
C LEU A 252 5.68 -0.71 16.52
N ARG A 253 6.10 -0.95 17.78
CA ARG A 253 5.19 -1.37 18.84
C ARG A 253 4.13 -0.30 19.12
N SER A 254 4.52 0.97 19.23
CA SER A 254 3.60 2.08 19.47
C SER A 254 2.60 2.24 18.33
N ILE A 255 3.06 2.18 17.07
CA ILE A 255 2.21 2.24 15.89
C ILE A 255 1.18 1.11 15.94
N LEU A 256 1.63 -0.15 16.10
CA LEU A 256 0.76 -1.31 16.12
C LEU A 256 -0.26 -1.27 17.27
N GLN A 257 0.15 -0.82 18.45
CA GLN A 257 -0.75 -0.69 19.60
C GLN A 257 -1.89 0.30 19.31
N VAL A 258 -1.59 1.45 18.70
CA VAL A 258 -2.60 2.46 18.37
C VAL A 258 -3.46 2.04 17.18
N THR A 259 -2.87 1.51 16.11
CA THR A 259 -3.62 1.20 14.87
C THR A 259 -4.45 -0.08 14.97
N GLN A 260 -4.04 -1.07 15.76
CA GLN A 260 -4.87 -2.25 16.01
C GLN A 260 -6.03 -1.91 16.94
N ALA A 261 -5.77 -1.18 18.02
CA ALA A 261 -6.83 -0.71 18.90
C ALA A 261 -7.79 0.21 18.14
N GLY A 262 -7.32 1.20 17.37
CA GLY A 262 -8.17 2.10 16.59
C GLY A 262 -8.96 1.47 15.42
N SER A 263 -8.79 0.15 15.17
CA SER A 263 -9.53 -0.60 14.15
C SER A 263 -10.68 -1.45 14.73
N HIS A 264 -10.76 -1.55 16.05
CA HIS A 264 -11.80 -2.23 16.82
C HIS A 264 -12.41 -1.21 17.80
N ARG A 265 -13.72 -1.25 18.11
CA ARG A 265 -14.36 -0.34 19.08
C ARG A 265 -13.64 -0.36 20.44
N SER A 266 -12.59 0.45 20.60
CA SER A 266 -11.58 0.33 21.66
C SER A 266 -11.48 1.61 22.48
N GLU A 267 -10.63 1.56 23.51
CA GLU A 267 -10.27 2.73 24.30
C GLU A 267 -9.64 3.85 23.45
N ILE A 268 -8.94 3.50 22.37
CA ILE A 268 -8.36 4.48 21.43
C ILE A 268 -9.46 5.18 20.64
N ASP A 269 -10.47 4.44 20.18
CA ASP A 269 -11.62 5.05 19.48
C ASP A 269 -12.36 6.01 20.39
N LEU A 270 -12.59 5.60 21.65
CA LEU A 270 -13.20 6.47 22.66
C LEU A 270 -12.34 7.71 22.89
N TYR A 271 -11.03 7.54 23.10
CA TYR A 271 -10.10 8.65 23.30
C TYR A 271 -10.14 9.65 22.13
N VAL A 272 -10.07 9.18 20.89
CA VAL A 272 -10.09 10.02 19.70
C VAL A 272 -11.43 10.76 19.57
N LYS A 273 -12.56 10.08 19.83
CA LYS A 273 -13.91 10.69 19.84
C LYS A 273 -14.10 11.72 20.93
N THR A 274 -13.45 11.52 22.09
CA THR A 274 -13.54 12.43 23.23
C THR A 274 -12.66 13.64 23.06
N ILE A 275 -11.38 13.44 22.72
CA ILE A 275 -10.39 14.53 22.66
C ILE A 275 -10.50 15.33 21.35
N LYS A 276 -10.91 14.70 20.24
CA LYS A 276 -11.15 15.35 18.94
C LYS A 276 -9.97 16.18 18.43
N THR A 277 -8.74 15.71 18.61
CA THR A 277 -7.54 16.35 18.03
C THR A 277 -6.81 15.38 17.10
N PRO A 278 -6.11 15.89 16.06
CA PRO A 278 -5.34 15.04 15.16
C PRO A 278 -3.99 14.60 15.75
N PHE A 279 -3.65 15.01 16.99
CA PHE A 279 -2.30 14.85 17.53
C PHE A 279 -1.87 13.41 17.70
N LEU A 280 -2.76 12.52 18.16
CA LEU A 280 -2.43 11.09 18.25
C LEU A 280 -2.10 10.52 16.86
N LEU A 281 -2.96 10.79 15.86
CA LEU A 281 -2.72 10.34 14.49
C LEU A 281 -1.40 10.89 13.95
N LYS A 282 -1.15 12.20 14.10
CA LYS A 282 0.10 12.84 13.65
C LYS A 282 1.33 12.26 14.37
N SER A 283 1.22 11.98 15.67
CA SER A 283 2.32 11.38 16.42
C SER A 283 2.66 9.97 15.92
N VAL A 284 1.66 9.17 15.56
CA VAL A 284 1.86 7.82 15.00
C VAL A 284 2.37 7.90 13.56
N LEU A 285 1.85 8.83 12.77
CA LEU A 285 2.32 9.09 11.41
C LEU A 285 3.81 9.47 11.41
N TYR A 286 4.26 10.39 12.26
CA TYR A 286 5.67 10.78 12.29
C TYR A 286 6.59 9.65 12.76
N GLN A 287 6.12 8.78 13.66
CA GLN A 287 6.84 7.56 14.00
C GLN A 287 6.95 6.62 12.80
N LEU A 288 5.87 6.45 12.04
CA LEU A 288 5.88 5.68 10.80
C LEU A 288 6.90 6.26 9.81
N LEU A 289 6.93 7.57 9.58
CA LEU A 289 7.88 8.19 8.66
C LEU A 289 9.34 7.90 9.07
N ASP A 290 9.67 7.97 10.35
CA ASP A 290 11.02 7.66 10.83
C ASP A 290 11.39 6.19 10.63
N VAL A 291 10.43 5.27 10.84
CA VAL A 291 10.60 3.84 10.52
C VAL A 291 10.83 3.62 9.03
N LEU A 292 10.10 4.30 8.15
CA LEU A 292 10.28 4.18 6.69
C LEU A 292 11.68 4.66 6.28
N VAL A 293 12.08 5.86 6.71
CA VAL A 293 13.40 6.43 6.42
C VAL A 293 14.51 5.50 6.90
N TRP A 294 14.38 4.97 8.12
CA TRP A 294 15.32 4.00 8.66
C TRP A 294 15.36 2.71 7.83
N PHE A 295 14.20 2.16 7.44
CA PHE A 295 14.12 0.92 6.68
C PHE A 295 14.89 1.01 5.36
N LYS A 296 14.69 2.07 4.58
CA LYS A 296 15.46 2.29 3.34
C LYS A 296 16.95 2.36 3.63
N THR A 297 17.35 3.14 4.62
CA THR A 297 18.75 3.29 5.02
C THR A 297 19.36 1.93 5.37
N TYR A 298 18.64 1.13 6.15
CA TYR A 298 19.07 -0.20 6.56
C TYR A 298 19.19 -1.16 5.37
N VAL A 299 18.16 -1.26 4.52
CA VAL A 299 18.20 -2.11 3.31
C VAL A 299 19.33 -1.74 2.37
N ASP A 300 19.60 -0.45 2.19
CA ASP A 300 20.68 0.02 1.32
C ASP A 300 22.08 -0.32 1.86
N THR A 301 22.22 -0.70 3.15
CA THR A 301 23.46 -1.26 3.70
C THR A 301 23.68 -2.75 3.33
N ASN A 302 22.73 -3.36 2.63
CA ASN A 302 22.71 -4.79 2.29
C ASN A 302 22.86 -5.70 3.53
N PRO A 303 21.90 -5.64 4.47
CA PRO A 303 21.96 -6.41 5.70
C PRO A 303 21.90 -7.90 5.41
N LYS A 304 22.40 -8.70 6.36
CA LYS A 304 22.45 -10.15 6.22
C LYS A 304 21.05 -10.75 6.05
N ALA A 305 20.78 -11.25 4.86
CA ALA A 305 19.56 -11.96 4.52
C ALA A 305 19.48 -13.29 5.27
N LYS A 306 18.24 -13.74 5.55
CA LYS A 306 17.93 -15.03 6.18
C LYS A 306 18.68 -15.25 7.49
N ASN A 307 18.87 -14.19 8.27
CA ASN A 307 19.61 -14.24 9.54
C ASN A 307 18.76 -14.82 10.69
N TRP A 308 18.22 -16.01 10.46
CA TRP A 308 17.41 -16.75 11.41
C TRP A 308 17.71 -18.23 11.27
N ILE A 309 17.43 -18.97 12.33
CA ILE A 309 17.44 -20.42 12.29
C ILE A 309 16.00 -20.92 12.37
N LYS A 310 15.70 -21.95 11.58
CA LYS A 310 14.49 -22.73 11.79
C LYS A 310 14.74 -23.55 13.05
N THR A 311 13.94 -23.31 14.08
CA THR A 311 13.95 -24.22 15.21
C THR A 311 13.29 -25.50 14.70
N GLU A 312 13.98 -26.64 14.84
CA GLU A 312 13.26 -27.92 14.89
C GLU A 312 12.08 -27.69 15.81
N ALA A 313 10.89 -28.12 15.38
CA ALA A 313 9.73 -27.95 16.20
C ALA A 313 10.11 -28.43 17.61
N THR A 314 10.11 -27.52 18.59
CA THR A 314 9.46 -27.90 19.82
C THR A 314 8.06 -28.27 19.33
N GLU A 315 7.86 -29.56 19.03
CA GLU A 315 6.68 -30.30 19.46
C GLU A 315 6.39 -29.73 20.85
N GLY A 316 5.58 -28.69 20.87
CA GLY A 316 5.29 -27.98 22.10
C GLY A 316 4.42 -28.96 22.84
N ASN A 317 5.03 -29.78 23.73
CA ASN A 317 4.37 -30.84 24.46
C ASN A 317 3.14 -31.36 23.72
N ASP A 318 3.34 -32.28 22.77
CA ASP A 318 2.31 -33.27 22.54
C ASP A 318 2.15 -34.03 23.87
N GLU A 319 1.39 -33.45 24.81
CA GLU A 319 0.36 -34.25 25.45
C GLU A 319 -0.29 -34.99 24.29
N ILE A 320 -0.21 -36.32 24.30
CA ILE A 320 -0.85 -37.18 23.32
C ILE A 320 -2.27 -36.64 23.12
N VAL A 321 -2.48 -35.85 22.06
CA VAL A 321 -3.75 -35.19 21.83
C VAL A 321 -4.64 -36.26 21.25
N GLU A 322 -5.48 -36.83 22.10
CA GLU A 322 -6.43 -37.86 21.72
C GLU A 322 -7.40 -37.28 20.68
N LEU A 323 -7.17 -37.61 19.41
CA LEU A 323 -8.07 -37.24 18.33
C LEU A 323 -9.39 -37.98 18.50
N ILE A 324 -10.46 -37.20 18.69
CA ILE A 324 -11.78 -37.75 18.96
C ILE A 324 -12.45 -38.06 17.62
N GLN A 325 -12.84 -39.31 17.42
CA GLN A 325 -13.60 -39.71 16.25
C GLN A 325 -15.08 -39.28 16.39
N GLY A 326 -15.68 -38.81 15.31
CA GLY A 326 -17.09 -38.45 15.32
C GLY A 326 -17.60 -38.03 13.95
N LYS A 327 -18.77 -37.39 13.96
CA LYS A 327 -19.43 -36.92 12.75
C LYS A 327 -19.72 -35.42 12.79
N VAL A 328 -19.63 -34.79 11.64
CA VAL A 328 -20.13 -33.43 11.42
C VAL A 328 -21.65 -33.45 11.39
N ILE A 329 -22.29 -32.58 12.16
CA ILE A 329 -23.74 -32.44 12.26
C ILE A 329 -24.15 -30.96 12.30
N ASN A 330 -25.42 -30.68 12.00
CA ASN A 330 -26.07 -29.37 12.08
C ASN A 330 -25.28 -28.24 11.37
N ILE A 331 -24.89 -28.46 10.12
CA ILE A 331 -24.26 -27.42 9.29
C ILE A 331 -25.23 -26.25 9.10
N ASN A 332 -24.80 -25.06 9.53
CA ASN A 332 -25.52 -23.82 9.26
C ASN A 332 -25.03 -23.22 7.95
N SER A 333 -25.80 -23.40 6.87
CA SER A 333 -25.45 -22.92 5.54
C SER A 333 -25.34 -21.39 5.42
N GLN A 334 -26.03 -20.63 6.28
CA GLN A 334 -25.98 -19.16 6.25
C GLN A 334 -24.75 -18.58 6.96
N LYS A 335 -24.34 -19.17 8.09
CA LYS A 335 -23.23 -18.69 8.92
C LYS A 335 -21.94 -19.52 8.76
N GLY A 336 -21.99 -20.60 8.00
CA GLY A 336 -20.85 -21.44 7.62
C GLY A 336 -20.27 -22.32 8.74
N PHE A 337 -20.84 -22.32 9.95
CA PHE A 337 -20.37 -23.18 11.04
C PHE A 337 -21.07 -24.53 11.07
N ALA A 338 -20.51 -25.48 11.82
CA ALA A 338 -21.09 -26.80 12.05
C ALA A 338 -20.90 -27.23 13.50
N PHE A 339 -21.38 -28.42 13.84
CA PHE A 339 -21.10 -29.08 15.12
C PHE A 339 -20.46 -30.45 14.89
N PHE A 340 -19.63 -30.86 15.82
CA PHE A 340 -19.02 -32.17 15.89
C PHE A 340 -19.73 -32.99 16.97
N LYS A 341 -20.13 -34.22 16.63
CA LYS A 341 -20.69 -35.19 17.57
C LYS A 341 -19.74 -36.38 17.70
N SER A 342 -19.15 -36.54 18.87
CA SER A 342 -18.27 -37.67 19.22
C SER A 342 -19.04 -39.00 19.15
N THR A 343 -18.35 -40.07 18.75
CA THR A 343 -18.86 -41.46 18.87
C THR A 343 -18.89 -41.95 20.32
N SER A 344 -18.07 -41.36 21.18
CA SER A 344 -17.99 -41.64 22.62
C SER A 344 -18.69 -40.50 23.36
N ILE A 345 -19.97 -40.73 23.70
CA ILE A 345 -20.93 -39.89 24.46
C ILE A 345 -20.40 -38.54 25.00
N GLY A 346 -20.99 -37.43 24.58
CA GLY A 346 -20.71 -36.08 25.08
C GLY A 346 -21.57 -35.00 24.42
N GLU A 347 -21.42 -33.74 24.86
CA GLU A 347 -22.06 -32.57 24.23
C GLU A 347 -21.49 -32.31 22.82
N ASN A 348 -22.32 -31.73 21.94
CA ASN A 348 -21.89 -31.35 20.60
C ASN A 348 -20.86 -30.21 20.67
N VAL A 349 -19.74 -30.35 19.97
CA VAL A 349 -18.64 -29.38 19.98
C VAL A 349 -18.75 -28.46 18.76
N PHE A 350 -18.59 -27.16 18.95
CA PHE A 350 -18.69 -26.19 17.86
C PHE A 350 -17.51 -26.30 16.87
N ILE A 351 -17.80 -26.31 15.56
CA ILE A 351 -16.81 -26.25 14.48
C ILE A 351 -16.83 -24.84 13.84
N PRO A 352 -15.75 -24.05 13.97
CA PRO A 352 -15.65 -22.72 13.36
C PRO A 352 -15.83 -22.71 11.83
N PRO A 353 -16.40 -21.64 11.24
CA PRO A 353 -16.66 -21.58 9.80
C PRO A 353 -15.43 -21.82 8.92
N HIS A 354 -14.28 -21.27 9.31
CA HIS A 354 -13.05 -21.44 8.54
C HIS A 354 -12.58 -22.91 8.48
N LEU A 355 -12.85 -23.73 9.50
CA LEU A 355 -12.54 -25.16 9.48
C LEU A 355 -13.53 -25.95 8.62
N VAL A 356 -14.80 -25.55 8.60
CA VAL A 356 -15.82 -26.13 7.70
C VAL A 356 -15.45 -25.89 6.25
N THR A 357 -15.13 -24.64 5.89
CA THR A 357 -14.76 -24.26 4.52
C THR A 357 -13.42 -24.88 4.11
N LYS A 358 -12.38 -24.78 4.95
CA LYS A 358 -11.03 -25.29 4.64
C LYS A 358 -11.01 -26.79 4.36
N ASN A 359 -11.82 -27.56 5.08
CA ASN A 359 -11.85 -29.02 5.00
C ASN A 359 -13.06 -29.53 4.19
N SER A 360 -13.82 -28.64 3.55
CA SER A 360 -15.00 -28.99 2.74
C SER A 360 -15.97 -29.94 3.46
N LEU A 361 -16.23 -29.68 4.74
CA LEU A 361 -17.01 -30.57 5.59
C LEU A 361 -18.48 -30.61 5.14
N SER A 362 -19.09 -31.80 5.16
CA SER A 362 -20.50 -32.02 4.84
C SER A 362 -21.23 -32.73 5.99
N GLU A 363 -22.56 -32.57 6.02
CA GLU A 363 -23.41 -33.17 7.05
C GLU A 363 -23.26 -34.70 7.04
N GLY A 364 -22.97 -35.28 8.20
CA GLY A 364 -22.74 -36.73 8.35
C GLY A 364 -21.32 -37.20 8.05
N MET A 365 -20.41 -36.33 7.59
CA MET A 365 -19.01 -36.67 7.31
C MET A 365 -18.31 -37.17 8.58
N SER A 366 -17.58 -38.29 8.47
CA SER A 366 -16.80 -38.85 9.57
C SER A 366 -15.43 -38.18 9.63
N VAL A 367 -15.05 -37.67 10.80
CA VAL A 367 -13.83 -36.89 11.00
C VAL A 367 -13.20 -37.22 12.34
N TYR A 368 -11.90 -36.96 12.44
CA TYR A 368 -11.16 -36.90 13.69
C TYR A 368 -10.93 -35.45 14.06
N VAL A 369 -11.15 -35.08 15.32
CA VAL A 369 -10.99 -33.69 15.75
C VAL A 369 -10.15 -33.55 17.00
N GLU A 370 -9.40 -32.46 17.04
CA GLU A 370 -8.77 -31.93 18.25
C GLU A 370 -9.68 -30.85 18.82
N VAL A 371 -10.01 -30.95 20.11
CA VAL A 371 -10.87 -29.99 20.81
C VAL A 371 -10.03 -29.13 21.73
N GLU A 372 -10.25 -27.81 21.71
CA GLU A 372 -9.64 -26.87 22.64
C GLU A 372 -10.70 -26.18 23.51
N ARG A 373 -10.29 -25.79 24.71
CA ARG A 373 -11.06 -24.89 25.57
C ARG A 373 -10.77 -23.44 25.20
N TYR A 374 -11.81 -22.62 25.13
CA TYR A 374 -11.70 -21.18 24.93
C TYR A 374 -12.70 -20.44 25.83
N THR A 375 -12.40 -19.19 26.16
CA THR A 375 -13.33 -18.30 26.86
C THR A 375 -14.21 -17.57 25.83
N ASP A 376 -15.53 -17.78 25.87
CA ASP A 376 -16.46 -17.07 24.98
C ASP A 376 -16.58 -15.61 25.41
N THR A 377 -16.12 -14.70 24.54
CA THR A 377 -16.02 -13.26 24.84
C THR A 377 -17.36 -12.57 25.06
N ARG A 378 -18.49 -13.25 24.80
CA ARG A 378 -19.84 -12.70 25.00
C ARG A 378 -20.37 -12.90 26.42
N ASN A 379 -19.97 -13.98 27.07
CA ASN A 379 -20.49 -14.37 28.39
C ASN A 379 -19.40 -14.79 29.39
N ASN A 380 -18.12 -14.74 29.02
CA ASN A 380 -16.96 -15.12 29.83
C ASN A 380 -16.96 -16.58 30.31
N GLU A 381 -17.75 -17.45 29.69
CA GLU A 381 -17.80 -18.87 30.01
C GLU A 381 -16.73 -19.65 29.26
N LEU A 382 -16.18 -20.67 29.92
CA LEU A 382 -15.32 -21.66 29.28
C LEU A 382 -16.16 -22.60 28.41
N LYS A 383 -15.85 -22.66 27.11
CA LYS A 383 -16.50 -23.54 26.13
C LYS A 383 -15.48 -24.35 25.35
N ASN A 384 -15.94 -25.42 24.74
CA ASN A 384 -15.14 -26.26 23.86
C ASN A 384 -15.41 -25.91 22.39
N ARG A 385 -14.35 -25.89 21.57
CA ARG A 385 -14.48 -25.80 20.11
C ARG A 385 -13.46 -26.71 19.43
N VAL A 386 -13.74 -27.05 18.18
CA VAL A 386 -12.78 -27.77 17.34
C VAL A 386 -11.64 -26.83 16.94
N LYS A 387 -10.41 -27.24 17.26
CA LYS A 387 -9.15 -26.60 16.90
C LYS A 387 -8.61 -27.11 15.57
N ARG A 388 -8.68 -28.43 15.37
CA ARG A 388 -8.18 -29.13 14.16
C ARG A 388 -9.16 -30.22 13.73
N VAL A 389 -9.25 -30.44 12.43
CA VAL A 389 -10.03 -31.52 11.80
C VAL A 389 -9.11 -32.33 10.90
N GLU A 390 -9.24 -33.65 10.96
CA GLU A 390 -8.60 -34.61 10.06
C GLU A 390 -9.68 -35.48 9.40
N ILE A 391 -9.66 -35.53 8.06
CA ILE A 391 -10.62 -36.30 7.26
C ILE A 391 -9.98 -37.65 6.96
N THR A 392 -10.75 -38.73 7.11
CA THR A 392 -10.34 -40.05 6.62
C THR A 392 -10.58 -40.08 5.12
N ILE A 393 -9.54 -40.30 4.32
CA ILE A 393 -9.66 -40.48 2.86
C ILE A 393 -10.34 -41.82 2.56
#